data_AF-A0A842HL37-F1
#
_entry.id   AF-A0A842HL37-F1
#
_cell.length_a   1.000
_cell.length_b   1.000
_cell.length_c   1.000
_cell.angle_alpha   90.00
_cell.angle_beta   90.00
_cell.angle_gamma   90.00
#
_symmetry.space_group_name_H-M   'P 1'
#
loop_
_entity.id
_entity.type
_entity.pdbx_description
1 polymer ?
#
loop_
_entity_poly.entity_id
_entity_poly.type
_entity_poly.pdbx_seq_one_letter_code
_entity_poly.pdbx_strand_id
1 'polypeptide(L)'
;MIDYVEVPESLYPVLGEPDPGTRIYRKDGPSEECGAWFNAVTELVGPCVSPGGVCMYCPVTRAAVHKKIKEGTLTIFLFHTTHQATNLWGKKKTYRDSPYGYVPVIEAQQWRRDIEDRAIIKGTVTREELEGAHPDWRGDFLEWRKSNERIPLGVMLEQNGMSYWDFFKEFASASIGGLTDAIRPKKSIQTGKGKKQ
;
A
#
# COMPACT_ATOMS: atom_id res chain seq x y z
N MET A 1 17.77 12.48 -10.21
CA MET A 1 16.76 13.45 -10.66
C MET A 1 15.51 12.62 -10.88
N ILE A 2 14.37 12.95 -10.25
CA ILE A 2 13.13 12.20 -10.48
C ILE A 2 12.64 12.60 -11.86
N ASP A 3 12.60 11.66 -12.80
CA ASP A 3 11.86 11.85 -14.04
C ASP A 3 10.38 11.74 -13.68
N TYR A 4 9.71 12.88 -13.70
CA TYR A 4 8.28 12.95 -13.40
C TYR A 4 7.47 12.65 -14.66
N VAL A 5 6.23 12.20 -14.47
CA VAL A 5 5.29 12.05 -15.58
C VAL A 5 4.91 13.42 -16.11
N GLU A 6 5.26 13.69 -17.37
CA GLU A 6 4.84 14.90 -18.08
C GLU A 6 3.48 14.69 -18.73
N VAL A 7 2.52 15.56 -18.38
CA VAL A 7 1.15 15.50 -18.91
C VAL A 7 1.02 16.56 -20.02
N PRO A 8 0.84 16.16 -21.29
CA PRO A 8 0.67 17.10 -22.38
C PRO A 8 -0.62 17.91 -22.20
N GLU A 9 -0.57 19.20 -22.52
CA GLU A 9 -1.72 20.12 -22.39
C GLU A 9 -2.97 19.65 -23.14
N SER A 10 -2.78 18.91 -24.24
CA SER A 10 -3.87 18.30 -25.01
C SER A 10 -4.73 17.32 -24.20
N LEU A 11 -4.22 16.81 -23.07
CA LEU A 11 -4.94 15.90 -22.19
C LEU A 11 -5.60 16.60 -20.99
N TYR A 12 -5.37 17.89 -20.78
CA TYR A 12 -6.00 18.64 -19.67
C TYR A 12 -7.54 18.60 -19.70
N PRO A 13 -8.22 18.65 -20.86
CA PRO A 13 -9.68 18.50 -20.91
C PRO A 13 -10.19 17.18 -20.31
N VAL A 14 -9.36 16.13 -20.35
CA VAL A 14 -9.70 14.78 -19.86
C VAL A 14 -9.24 14.62 -18.42
N LEU A 15 -7.98 14.93 -18.12
CA LEU A 15 -7.33 14.63 -16.84
C LEU A 15 -7.49 15.73 -15.79
N GLY A 16 -7.86 16.94 -16.23
CA GLY A 16 -7.80 18.15 -15.44
C GLY A 16 -6.52 18.94 -15.69
N GLU A 17 -6.55 20.24 -15.39
CA GLU A 17 -5.35 21.07 -15.33
C GLU A 17 -4.59 20.82 -14.01
N PRO A 18 -3.26 20.98 -14.00
CA PRO A 18 -2.49 20.90 -12.77
C PRO A 18 -2.80 22.07 -11.84
N ASP A 19 -3.03 21.80 -10.55
CA ASP A 19 -3.14 22.85 -9.53
C ASP A 19 -1.83 23.69 -9.55
N PRO A 20 -1.90 25.04 -9.53
CA PRO A 20 -0.73 25.90 -9.71
C PRO A 20 0.45 25.56 -8.80
N GLY A 21 1.63 25.36 -9.40
CA GLY A 21 2.87 25.05 -8.67
C GLY A 21 2.90 23.63 -8.09
N THR A 22 1.99 22.75 -8.50
CA THR A 22 1.95 21.36 -8.06
C THR A 22 1.88 20.41 -9.24
N ARG A 23 1.82 19.10 -8.94
CA ARG A 23 1.58 18.02 -9.91
C ARG A 23 0.27 17.29 -9.61
N ILE A 24 -0.72 18.04 -9.11
CA ILE A 24 -2.04 17.53 -8.75
C ILE A 24 -3.00 17.88 -9.89
N TYR A 25 -3.49 16.86 -10.61
CA TYR A 25 -4.45 17.04 -11.69
C TYR A 25 -5.86 16.70 -11.16
N ARG A 26 -6.82 17.62 -11.31
CA ARG A 26 -8.18 17.45 -10.78
C ARG A 26 -9.23 17.45 -11.88
N LYS A 27 -10.04 16.40 -11.91
CA LYS A 27 -11.25 16.32 -12.74
C LYS A 27 -12.46 16.12 -11.84
N ASP A 28 -13.51 16.91 -12.11
CA ASP A 28 -14.85 16.66 -11.57
C ASP A 28 -15.67 15.94 -12.64
N GLY A 29 -16.51 14.98 -12.24
CA GLY A 29 -17.41 14.31 -13.18
C GLY A 29 -18.40 13.34 -12.50
N PRO A 30 -19.39 12.84 -13.25
CA PRO A 30 -20.28 11.79 -12.77
C PRO A 30 -19.49 10.48 -12.49
N SER A 31 -19.97 9.68 -11.55
CA SER A 31 -19.34 8.40 -11.18
C SER A 31 -19.16 7.43 -12.35
N GLU A 32 -20.06 7.53 -13.32
CA GLU A 32 -20.14 6.73 -14.55
C GLU A 32 -18.96 7.01 -15.49
N GLU A 33 -18.34 8.19 -15.40
CA GLU A 33 -17.15 8.56 -16.18
C GLU A 33 -15.84 8.08 -15.54
N CYS A 34 -15.86 7.67 -14.27
CA CYS A 34 -14.65 7.34 -13.50
C CYS A 34 -13.82 6.22 -14.17
N GLY A 35 -14.47 5.18 -14.69
CA GLY A 35 -13.79 4.08 -15.37
C GLY A 35 -13.07 4.51 -16.66
N ALA A 36 -13.74 5.32 -17.49
CA ALA A 36 -13.14 5.85 -18.71
C ALA A 36 -11.98 6.81 -18.40
N TRP A 37 -12.16 7.66 -17.40
CA TRP A 37 -11.11 8.55 -16.92
C TRP A 37 -9.89 7.78 -16.38
N PHE A 38 -10.11 6.73 -15.60
CA PHE A 38 -9.02 5.89 -15.08
C PHE A 38 -8.24 5.19 -16.20
N ASN A 39 -8.94 4.71 -17.24
CA ASN A 39 -8.28 4.15 -18.42
C ASN A 39 -7.40 5.20 -19.12
N ALA A 40 -7.88 6.44 -19.28
CA ALA A 40 -7.08 7.52 -19.88
C ALA A 40 -5.83 7.85 -19.03
N VAL A 41 -5.96 7.86 -17.70
CA VAL A 41 -4.81 8.03 -16.79
C VAL A 41 -3.78 6.90 -17.02
N THR A 42 -4.22 5.65 -17.01
CA THR A 42 -3.32 4.49 -17.10
C THR A 42 -2.74 4.27 -18.50
N GLU A 43 -3.42 4.71 -19.54
CA GLU A 43 -2.87 4.77 -20.90
C GLU A 43 -1.71 5.76 -21.00
N LEU A 44 -1.80 6.90 -20.30
CA LEU A 44 -0.74 7.91 -20.27
C LEU A 44 0.46 7.46 -19.41
N VAL A 45 0.21 6.96 -18.20
CA VAL A 45 1.25 6.83 -17.17
C VAL A 45 1.59 5.38 -16.81
N GLY A 46 0.88 4.43 -17.40
CA GLY A 46 0.99 3.02 -17.06
C GLY A 46 0.33 2.68 -15.71
N PRO A 47 0.85 1.68 -14.98
CA PRO A 47 0.29 1.25 -13.70
C PRO A 47 0.24 2.38 -12.67
N CYS A 48 -0.86 2.42 -11.92
CA CYS A 48 -1.11 3.41 -10.87
C CYS A 48 -1.52 2.74 -9.56
N VAL A 49 -1.28 3.44 -8.45
CA VAL A 49 -1.78 3.05 -7.13
C VAL A 49 -2.43 4.22 -6.39
N SER A 50 -3.27 3.91 -5.42
CA SER A 50 -3.78 4.94 -4.50
C SER A 50 -2.64 5.54 -3.66
N PRO A 51 -2.83 6.71 -3.03
CA PRO A 51 -1.83 7.27 -2.10
C PRO A 51 -1.42 6.30 -0.99
N GLY A 52 -2.32 5.42 -0.55
CA GLY A 52 -1.99 4.36 0.41
C GLY A 52 -1.11 3.26 -0.20
N GLY A 53 -1.32 2.92 -1.47
CA GLY A 53 -0.54 1.91 -2.19
C GLY A 53 0.90 2.33 -2.49
N VAL A 54 1.23 3.63 -2.44
CA VAL A 54 2.62 4.11 -2.57
C VAL A 54 3.55 3.46 -1.56
N CYS A 55 3.08 3.19 -0.33
CA CYS A 55 3.86 2.54 0.72
C CYS A 55 4.29 1.10 0.37
N MET A 56 3.67 0.45 -0.62
CA MET A 56 4.09 -0.87 -1.09
C MET A 56 5.35 -0.81 -1.96
N TYR A 57 5.58 0.33 -2.63
CA TYR A 57 6.71 0.53 -3.53
C TYR A 57 7.84 1.29 -2.88
N CYS A 58 7.56 2.10 -1.87
CA CYS A 58 8.51 3.01 -1.25
C CYS A 58 8.37 2.90 0.28
N PRO A 59 9.47 2.69 1.03
CA PRO A 59 9.43 2.47 2.48
C PRO A 59 9.19 3.79 3.24
N VAL A 60 7.99 4.35 3.09
CA VAL A 60 7.61 5.66 3.62
C VAL A 60 6.27 5.59 4.35
N THR A 61 6.03 6.56 5.21
CA THR A 61 4.73 6.69 5.89
C THR A 61 3.69 7.34 4.98
N ARG A 62 2.42 7.04 5.22
CA ARG A 62 1.31 7.72 4.53
C ARG A 62 1.35 9.24 4.68
N ALA A 63 1.80 9.73 5.83
CA ALA A 63 1.98 11.17 6.07
C ALA A 63 3.06 11.77 5.14
N ALA A 64 4.15 11.05 4.91
CA ALA A 64 5.18 11.47 3.95
C ALA A 64 4.64 11.51 2.52
N VAL A 65 3.79 10.55 2.12
CA VAL A 65 3.14 10.56 0.81
C VAL A 65 2.28 11.81 0.63
N HIS A 66 1.38 12.09 1.58
CA HIS A 66 0.53 13.29 1.51
C HIS A 66 1.33 14.59 1.54
N LYS A 67 2.44 14.65 2.30
CA LYS A 67 3.36 15.79 2.29
C LYS A 67 3.94 16.01 0.89
N LYS A 68 4.44 14.95 0.26
CA LYS A 68 5.07 15.00 -1.06
C LYS A 68 4.08 15.44 -2.16
N ILE A 69 2.84 14.94 -2.09
CA ILE A 69 1.73 15.39 -2.95
C ILE A 69 1.46 16.89 -2.76
N LYS A 70 1.32 17.35 -1.51
CA LYS A 70 1.02 18.75 -1.19
C LYS A 70 2.15 19.69 -1.64
N GLU A 71 3.39 19.23 -1.56
CA GLU A 71 4.58 19.95 -2.03
C GLU A 71 4.75 19.91 -3.54
N GLY A 72 3.87 19.21 -4.28
CA GLY A 72 3.95 19.10 -5.73
C GLY A 72 5.13 18.26 -6.22
N THR A 73 5.76 17.46 -5.35
CA THR A 73 6.92 16.62 -5.69
C THR A 73 6.55 15.15 -5.89
N LEU A 74 5.25 14.87 -6.02
CA LEU A 74 4.69 13.58 -6.42
C LEU A 74 3.44 13.84 -7.25
N THR A 75 3.38 13.29 -8.46
CA THR A 75 2.22 13.43 -9.35
C THR A 75 1.03 12.64 -8.82
N ILE A 76 -0.15 13.24 -8.87
CA ILE A 76 -1.40 12.55 -8.55
C ILE A 76 -2.54 13.04 -9.45
N PHE A 77 -3.35 12.09 -9.92
CA PHE A 77 -4.59 12.33 -10.64
C PHE A 77 -5.76 12.11 -9.69
N LEU A 78 -6.67 13.09 -9.61
CA LEU A 78 -7.81 13.09 -8.69
C LEU A 78 -9.12 13.24 -9.46
N PHE A 79 -10.00 12.24 -9.36
CA PHE A 79 -11.37 12.32 -9.89
C PHE A 79 -12.36 12.50 -8.75
N HIS A 80 -13.06 13.64 -8.71
CA HIS A 80 -14.11 13.90 -7.75
C HIS A 80 -15.46 13.55 -8.39
N THR A 81 -16.14 12.56 -7.82
CA THR A 81 -17.50 12.24 -8.20
C THR A 81 -18.44 13.36 -7.77
N THR A 82 -19.24 13.83 -8.70
CA THR A 82 -20.29 14.81 -8.45
C THR A 82 -21.65 14.17 -8.57
N HIS A 83 -22.41 14.12 -7.48
CA HIS A 83 -23.82 13.69 -7.50
C HIS A 83 -24.73 14.92 -7.36
N GLN A 84 -25.73 15.03 -8.24
CA GLN A 84 -26.80 16.04 -8.10
C GLN A 84 -27.90 15.47 -7.21
N ALA A 85 -28.16 16.11 -6.07
CA ALA A 85 -29.33 15.80 -5.26
C ALA A 85 -30.26 17.03 -5.18
N THR A 86 -31.56 16.80 -5.36
CA THR A 86 -32.58 17.84 -5.16
C THR A 86 -32.98 17.84 -3.69
N ASN A 87 -32.81 18.98 -3.01
CA ASN A 87 -33.26 19.10 -1.62
C ASN A 87 -34.81 19.23 -1.53
N LEU A 88 -35.36 19.17 -0.32
CA LEU A 88 -36.81 19.28 -0.07
C LEU A 88 -37.43 20.63 -0.50
N TRP A 89 -36.61 21.60 -0.93
CA TRP A 89 -37.03 22.90 -1.46
C TRP A 89 -36.79 23.03 -2.98
N GLY A 90 -36.56 21.92 -3.68
CA GLY A 90 -36.39 21.89 -5.13
C GLY A 90 -35.05 22.44 -5.64
N LYS A 91 -34.11 22.81 -4.76
CA LYS A 91 -32.76 23.27 -5.17
C LYS A 91 -31.87 22.06 -5.44
N LYS A 92 -31.23 22.06 -6.62
CA LYS A 92 -30.17 21.10 -6.95
C LYS A 92 -28.91 21.48 -6.17
N LYS A 93 -28.37 20.53 -5.41
CA LYS A 93 -27.09 20.65 -4.71
C LYS A 93 -26.16 19.56 -5.22
N THR A 94 -24.99 19.98 -5.70
CA THR A 94 -23.92 19.06 -6.09
C THR A 94 -23.13 18.68 -4.85
N TYR A 95 -23.03 17.38 -4.58
CA TYR A 95 -22.18 16.82 -3.54
C TYR A 95 -20.91 16.28 -4.18
N ARG A 96 -19.77 16.51 -3.51
CA ARG A 96 -18.47 15.95 -3.88
C ARG A 96 -18.10 14.87 -2.87
N ASP A 97 -17.82 13.66 -3.33
CA ASP A 97 -17.24 12.63 -2.47
C ASP A 97 -15.73 12.80 -2.35
N SER A 98 -15.13 11.96 -1.50
CA SER A 98 -13.67 11.82 -1.46
C SER A 98 -13.18 11.36 -2.84
N PRO A 99 -12.18 12.03 -3.44
CA PRO A 99 -11.77 11.73 -4.80
C PRO A 99 -11.12 10.35 -4.92
N TYR A 100 -11.30 9.73 -6.08
CA TYR A 100 -10.42 8.63 -6.50
C TYR A 100 -9.07 9.22 -6.86
N GLY A 101 -8.02 8.78 -6.15
CA GLY A 101 -6.66 9.29 -6.34
C GLY A 101 -5.70 8.24 -6.85
N TYR A 102 -4.92 8.59 -7.86
CA TYR A 102 -3.98 7.69 -8.53
C TYR A 102 -2.61 8.33 -8.70
N VAL A 103 -1.60 7.65 -8.17
CA VAL A 103 -0.18 7.99 -8.26
C VAL A 103 0.49 7.01 -9.22
N PRO A 104 1.25 7.48 -10.22
CA PRO A 104 2.01 6.60 -11.12
C PRO A 104 3.00 5.72 -10.35
N VAL A 105 3.02 4.41 -10.65
CA VAL A 105 3.94 3.46 -9.99
C VAL A 105 5.40 3.82 -10.27
N ILE A 106 5.71 4.34 -11.46
CA ILE A 106 7.06 4.76 -11.83
C ILE A 106 7.62 5.84 -10.90
N GLU A 107 6.81 6.82 -10.49
CA GLU A 107 7.25 7.86 -9.55
C GLU A 107 7.43 7.33 -8.13
N ALA A 108 6.60 6.37 -7.71
CA ALA A 108 6.78 5.71 -6.41
C ALA A 108 8.08 4.87 -6.39
N GLN A 109 8.38 4.15 -7.47
CA GLN A 109 9.62 3.39 -7.63
C GLN A 109 10.84 4.30 -7.70
N GLN A 110 10.76 5.41 -8.42
CA GLN A 110 11.85 6.38 -8.49
C GLN A 110 12.10 7.02 -7.12
N TRP A 111 11.04 7.33 -6.37
CA TRP A 111 11.21 7.81 -5.00
C TRP A 111 11.89 6.78 -4.09
N ARG A 112 11.59 5.48 -4.24
CA ARG A 112 12.33 4.43 -3.52
C ARG A 112 13.82 4.49 -3.85
N ARG A 113 14.19 4.53 -5.14
CA ARG A 113 15.59 4.63 -5.58
C ARG A 113 16.29 5.85 -4.95
N ASP A 114 15.64 7.01 -4.97
CA ASP A 114 16.19 8.23 -4.36
C ASP A 114 16.39 8.10 -2.83
N ILE A 115 15.54 7.33 -2.12
CA ILE A 115 15.74 7.06 -0.69
C ILE A 115 16.92 6.11 -0.49
N GLU A 116 16.98 5.02 -1.26
CA GLU A 116 18.05 4.03 -1.22
C GLU A 116 19.42 4.68 -1.51
N ASP A 117 19.53 5.45 -2.59
CA ASP A 117 20.76 6.15 -2.97
C ASP A 117 21.22 7.10 -1.86
N ARG A 118 20.29 7.84 -1.25
CA ARG A 118 20.61 8.73 -0.13
C ARG A 118 21.06 7.97 1.12
N ALA A 119 20.52 6.78 1.38
CA ALA A 119 20.94 5.95 2.49
C ALA A 119 22.35 5.38 2.27
N ILE A 120 22.64 4.93 1.04
CA ILE A 120 23.97 4.44 0.63
C ILE A 120 25.01 5.56 0.72
N ILE A 121 24.73 6.73 0.15
CA ILE A 121 25.65 7.89 0.18
C ILE A 121 25.96 8.33 1.61
N LYS A 122 24.98 8.22 2.53
CA LYS A 122 25.16 8.52 3.95
C LYS A 122 25.88 7.42 4.73
N GLY A 123 26.14 6.26 4.11
CA GLY A 123 26.71 5.09 4.78
C GLY A 123 25.80 4.49 5.85
N THR A 124 24.49 4.75 5.78
CA THR A 124 23.52 4.20 6.75
C THR A 124 23.21 2.73 6.48
N VAL A 125 23.23 2.32 5.21
CA VAL A 125 22.92 0.96 4.75
C VAL A 125 23.80 0.66 3.53
N THR A 126 24.31 -0.57 3.39
CA THR A 126 25.02 -1.00 2.16
C THR A 126 24.04 -1.45 1.07
N ARG A 127 24.52 -1.61 -0.16
CA ARG A 127 23.68 -2.11 -1.27
C ARG A 127 23.19 -3.54 -1.00
N GLU A 128 24.07 -4.37 -0.43
CA GLU A 128 23.80 -5.76 -0.07
C GLU A 128 22.74 -5.86 1.03
N GLU A 129 22.76 -4.96 2.02
CA GLU A 129 21.76 -4.89 3.08
C GLU A 129 20.38 -4.44 2.56
N LEU A 130 20.33 -3.53 1.57
CA LEU A 130 19.08 -3.11 0.92
C LEU A 130 18.47 -4.20 0.05
N GLU A 131 19.31 -5.03 -0.57
CA GLU A 131 18.85 -6.22 -1.27
C GLU A 131 18.27 -7.21 -0.27
N GLY A 132 18.81 -7.29 0.94
CA GLY A 132 18.33 -8.19 1.99
C GLY A 132 18.88 -9.60 1.82
N ALA A 133 18.73 -10.45 2.84
CA ALA A 133 19.38 -11.76 2.87
C ALA A 133 18.94 -12.70 1.73
N HIS A 134 17.68 -12.62 1.29
CA HIS A 134 17.12 -13.39 0.16
C HIS A 134 15.85 -12.72 -0.37
N PRO A 135 15.96 -11.62 -1.12
CA PRO A 135 14.76 -11.02 -1.64
C PRO A 135 14.29 -11.77 -2.89
N ASP A 136 13.04 -12.20 -2.86
CA ASP A 136 12.39 -12.68 -4.06
C ASP A 136 11.71 -11.53 -4.83
N TRP A 137 12.54 -10.64 -5.37
CA TRP A 137 12.08 -9.58 -6.27
C TRP A 137 11.76 -10.11 -7.69
N ARG A 138 12.09 -11.38 -7.97
CA ARG A 138 11.88 -12.03 -9.26
C ARG A 138 10.49 -12.66 -9.40
N GLY A 139 9.80 -12.87 -8.28
CA GLY A 139 8.45 -13.40 -8.28
C GLY A 139 8.40 -14.92 -8.14
N ASP A 140 9.40 -15.56 -7.53
CA ASP A 140 9.33 -16.98 -7.16
C ASP A 140 8.14 -17.24 -6.19
N PHE A 141 7.68 -16.20 -5.47
CA PHE A 141 6.47 -16.17 -4.65
C PHE A 141 5.20 -16.04 -5.51
N LEU A 142 5.32 -15.51 -6.73
CA LEU A 142 4.28 -15.58 -7.75
C LEU A 142 4.26 -16.97 -8.39
N GLU A 143 5.39 -17.67 -8.43
CA GLU A 143 5.49 -19.09 -8.79
C GLU A 143 4.98 -20.04 -7.70
N TRP A 144 4.28 -19.53 -6.67
CA TRP A 144 3.73 -20.29 -5.54
C TRP A 144 3.15 -21.63 -5.99
N ARG A 145 3.96 -22.69 -5.87
CA ARG A 145 3.61 -24.00 -6.42
C ARG A 145 2.33 -24.50 -5.77
N LYS A 146 1.50 -25.10 -6.63
CA LYS A 146 0.23 -25.80 -6.39
C LYS A 146 0.04 -26.26 -4.92
N SER A 147 -1.10 -25.90 -4.31
CA SER A 147 -1.44 -26.14 -2.90
C SER A 147 -1.27 -27.58 -2.41
N ASN A 148 -1.20 -28.54 -3.32
CA ASN A 148 -1.06 -29.98 -3.13
C ASN A 148 0.37 -30.44 -2.77
N GLU A 149 1.38 -29.56 -2.85
CA GLU A 149 2.74 -29.86 -2.38
C GLU A 149 3.00 -29.33 -0.94
N ARG A 150 1.96 -28.78 -0.28
CA ARG A 150 2.06 -28.34 1.11
C ARG A 150 2.05 -29.55 2.03
N ILE A 151 3.09 -29.72 2.85
CA ILE A 151 2.98 -30.51 4.08
C ILE A 151 2.25 -29.61 5.09
N PRO A 152 1.01 -29.93 5.51
CA PRO A 152 0.33 -29.14 6.53
C PRO A 152 1.21 -29.01 7.77
N LEU A 153 1.19 -27.85 8.44
CA LEU A 153 2.03 -27.61 9.62
C LEU A 153 1.88 -28.74 10.66
N GLY A 154 0.67 -29.27 10.84
CA GLY A 154 0.45 -30.46 11.69
C GLY A 154 1.25 -31.70 11.26
N VAL A 155 1.30 -31.99 9.95
CA VAL A 155 2.07 -33.13 9.40
C VAL A 155 3.58 -32.87 9.51
N MET A 156 4.03 -31.64 9.29
CA MET A 156 5.44 -31.27 9.46
C MET A 156 5.88 -31.39 10.93
N LEU A 157 5.01 -31.01 11.87
CA LEU A 157 5.24 -31.12 13.30
C LEU A 157 5.27 -32.58 13.74
N GLU A 158 4.34 -33.41 13.27
CA GLU A 158 4.32 -34.85 13.53
C GLU A 158 5.57 -35.56 12.98
N GLN A 159 5.96 -35.27 11.74
CA GLN A 159 7.16 -35.85 11.11
C GLN A 159 8.45 -35.52 11.87
N ASN A 160 8.51 -34.34 12.48
CA ASN A 160 9.67 -33.89 13.25
C ASN A 160 9.53 -34.16 14.76
N GLY A 161 8.47 -34.83 15.20
CA GLY A 161 8.19 -35.07 16.62
C GLY A 161 8.06 -33.79 17.46
N MET A 162 7.73 -32.66 16.82
CA MET A 162 7.66 -31.35 17.46
C MET A 162 6.24 -31.00 17.87
N SER A 163 6.09 -30.38 19.04
CA SER A 163 4.82 -29.77 19.39
C SER A 163 4.68 -28.39 18.73
N TYR A 164 3.45 -27.93 18.54
CA TYR A 164 3.16 -26.56 18.09
C TYR A 164 3.86 -25.49 18.94
N TRP A 165 4.01 -25.72 20.25
CA TRP A 165 4.66 -24.79 21.16
C TRP A 165 6.17 -24.74 20.98
N ASP A 166 6.79 -25.87 20.66
CA ASP A 166 8.23 -25.93 20.44
C ASP A 166 8.59 -25.25 19.11
N PHE A 167 7.78 -25.48 18.07
CA PHE A 167 7.90 -24.75 16.81
C PHE A 167 7.73 -23.24 16.98
N PHE A 168 6.73 -22.80 17.77
CA PHE A 168 6.56 -21.37 18.05
C PHE A 168 7.75 -20.77 18.82
N LYS A 169 8.32 -21.50 19.78
CA LYS A 169 9.50 -21.05 20.52
C LYS A 169 10.73 -20.95 19.63
N GLU A 170 10.94 -21.94 18.76
CA GLU A 170 12.06 -21.98 17.83
C GLU A 170 11.93 -20.89 16.75
N PHE A 171 10.72 -20.66 16.25
CA PHE A 171 10.45 -19.56 15.32
C PHE A 171 10.61 -18.19 15.99
N ALA A 172 10.13 -18.04 17.23
CA ALA A 172 10.30 -16.81 18.00
C ALA A 172 11.77 -16.55 18.37
N SER A 173 12.56 -17.58 18.67
CA SER A 173 13.99 -17.43 18.96
C SER A 173 14.82 -17.14 17.70
N ALA A 174 14.46 -17.71 16.55
CA ALA A 174 15.11 -17.42 15.27
C ALA A 174 14.76 -16.03 14.73
N SER A 175 13.55 -15.54 15.00
CA SER A 175 13.08 -14.23 14.53
C SER A 175 13.50 -13.06 15.42
N ILE A 176 13.95 -13.34 16.65
CA ILE A 176 14.19 -12.34 17.68
C ILE A 176 15.47 -12.68 18.44
N GLY A 177 16.57 -12.06 18.04
CA GLY A 177 17.69 -11.83 18.95
C GLY A 177 17.24 -10.96 20.12
N GLY A 178 16.69 -11.58 21.17
CA GLY A 178 16.45 -10.99 22.48
C GLY A 178 15.08 -10.31 22.69
N LEU A 179 14.06 -11.07 23.06
CA LEU A 179 12.91 -10.58 23.84
C LEU A 179 12.17 -11.76 24.48
N THR A 180 12.79 -12.41 25.48
CA THR A 180 12.25 -13.62 26.13
C THR A 180 11.41 -13.38 27.38
N ASP A 181 11.18 -12.15 27.86
CA ASP A 181 10.63 -11.98 29.22
C ASP A 181 9.18 -11.47 29.32
N ALA A 182 8.41 -11.44 28.25
CA ALA A 182 7.06 -10.89 28.31
C ALA A 182 5.99 -11.73 27.60
N ILE A 183 5.71 -12.95 28.07
CA ILE A 183 4.34 -13.52 28.11
C ILE A 183 4.33 -14.60 29.21
N ARG A 184 3.80 -14.27 30.40
CA ARG A 184 3.23 -15.29 31.32
C ARG A 184 1.73 -15.41 31.02
N PRO A 185 1.15 -16.61 30.94
CA PRO A 185 -0.29 -16.76 30.73
C PRO A 185 -1.08 -16.30 31.97
N LYS A 186 -2.12 -15.47 31.75
CA LYS A 186 -3.11 -15.12 32.77
C LYS A 186 -3.96 -16.36 33.10
N LYS A 187 -4.21 -16.57 34.41
CA LYS A 187 -4.99 -17.68 34.97
C LYS A 187 -6.38 -17.81 34.33
N SER A 188 -6.76 -19.06 34.11
CA SER A 188 -8.08 -19.54 33.64
C SER A 188 -9.24 -18.99 34.46
N ILE A 189 -10.26 -18.46 33.76
CA ILE A 189 -11.57 -18.10 34.32
C ILE A 189 -12.33 -19.40 34.62
N GLN A 190 -12.68 -19.63 35.89
CA GLN A 190 -13.61 -20.69 36.29
C GLN A 190 -15.04 -20.26 35.94
N THR A 191 -15.69 -20.95 35.00
CA THR A 191 -17.13 -20.84 34.75
C THR A 191 -17.90 -21.68 35.77
N GLY A 192 -18.51 -21.02 36.76
CA GLY A 192 -19.47 -21.65 37.68
C GLY A 192 -20.76 -22.03 36.97
N LYS A 193 -21.08 -23.33 36.95
CA LYS A 193 -22.40 -23.84 36.56
C LYS A 193 -23.36 -23.71 37.75
N GLY A 194 -24.34 -22.82 37.64
CA GLY A 194 -25.53 -22.84 38.50
C GLY A 194 -26.39 -24.05 38.15
N LYS A 195 -26.64 -24.93 39.12
CA LYS A 195 -27.70 -25.95 39.06
C LYS A 195 -28.98 -25.35 39.65
N LYS A 196 -30.06 -25.37 38.86
CA LYS A 196 -31.44 -25.31 39.35
C LYS A 196 -31.83 -26.71 39.84
N GLN A 197 -32.34 -26.77 41.08
CA GLN A 197 -33.51 -27.56 41.46
C GLN A 197 -34.08 -26.95 42.73
#